data_AF-A0AAV2FYF4-F1
#
_entry.id   AF-A0AAV2FYF4-F1
#
_cell.length_a   1.000
_cell.length_b   1.000
_cell.length_c   1.000
_cell.angle_alpha   90.00
_cell.angle_beta   90.00
_cell.angle_gamma   90.00
#
_symmetry.space_group_name_H-M   'P 1'
#
loop_
_entity.id
_entity.type
_entity.pdbx_description
1 polymer ?
#
loop_
_entity_poly.entity_id
_entity_poly.type
_entity_poly.pdbx_seq_one_letter_code
_entity_poly.pdbx_strand_id
1 'polypeptide(L)'
;MIFGLLLLLLISTTTIPSPTTALSFNFTTFTSSNQNITYEQALAAENSIQLTRNLLGSDLNISFGRATYRSPLPLYDPNSRNLTDFKTHFTFSISSQIEDAGGYADDLTFFLAPVGSRLPPDLTNASSMGLMRDGQLLNTTANRFVAVSSTFSATNSIRRQGATSEST
;
A
#
# COMPACT_ATOMS: atom_id res chain seq x y z
N MET A 1 -30.92 -1.11 53.43
CA MET A 1 -29.66 -0.64 52.79
C MET A 1 -29.21 -1.48 51.58
N ILE A 2 -29.90 -2.55 51.18
CA ILE A 2 -29.47 -3.47 50.11
C ILE A 2 -29.99 -3.09 48.71
N PHE A 3 -31.18 -2.45 48.61
CA PHE A 3 -31.76 -2.01 47.33
C PHE A 3 -30.95 -0.92 46.60
N GLY A 4 -30.21 -0.07 47.33
CA GLY A 4 -29.35 0.95 46.73
C GLY A 4 -28.07 0.39 46.09
N LEU A 5 -27.56 -0.74 46.60
CA LEU A 5 -26.37 -1.41 46.07
C LEU A 5 -26.66 -2.10 44.73
N LEU A 6 -27.88 -2.63 44.57
CA LEU A 6 -28.34 -3.26 43.33
C LEU A 6 -28.56 -2.22 42.21
N LEU A 7 -29.05 -1.03 42.55
CA LEU A 7 -29.18 0.09 41.60
C LEU A 7 -27.80 0.63 41.17
N LEU A 8 -26.80 0.62 42.07
CA LEU A 8 -25.41 0.98 41.74
C LEU A 8 -24.73 -0.05 40.82
N LEU A 9 -25.05 -1.35 40.97
CA LEU A 9 -24.61 -2.40 40.03
C LEU A 9 -25.35 -2.35 38.68
N LEU A 10 -26.56 -1.80 38.64
CA LEU A 10 -27.34 -1.58 37.41
C LEU A 10 -26.90 -0.35 36.62
N ILE A 11 -26.03 0.50 37.18
CA ILE A 11 -25.12 1.36 36.41
C ILE A 11 -24.02 0.47 35.81
N SER A 12 -24.49 -0.60 35.16
CA SER A 12 -23.76 -1.51 34.33
C SER A 12 -22.95 -0.67 33.38
N THR A 13 -21.67 -1.00 33.28
CA THR A 13 -20.65 -0.36 32.46
C THR A 13 -21.13 -0.21 31.02
N THR A 14 -21.90 0.84 30.74
CA THR A 14 -22.15 1.28 29.37
C THR A 14 -20.84 1.91 28.93
N THR A 15 -19.94 1.07 28.43
CA THR A 15 -18.80 1.54 27.66
C THR A 15 -19.40 2.30 26.48
N ILE A 16 -19.48 3.62 26.59
CA ILE A 16 -19.80 4.49 25.47
C ILE A 16 -18.74 4.16 24.43
N PRO A 17 -19.11 3.59 23.26
CA PRO A 17 -18.12 3.35 22.23
C PRO A 17 -17.51 4.71 21.91
N SER A 18 -16.21 4.85 22.15
CA SER A 18 -15.50 6.06 21.79
C SER A 18 -15.69 6.24 20.28
N PRO A 19 -15.99 7.47 19.80
CA PRO A 19 -16.13 7.69 18.37
C PRO A 19 -14.84 7.22 17.69
N THR A 20 -14.95 6.16 16.89
CA THR A 20 -13.82 5.68 16.09
C THR A 20 -13.67 6.69 14.96
N THR A 21 -12.64 7.53 15.04
CA THR A 21 -12.29 8.43 13.95
C THR A 21 -11.76 7.59 12.79
N ALA A 22 -12.41 7.70 11.64
CA ALA A 22 -11.94 7.05 10.41
C ALA A 22 -10.53 7.55 10.06
N LEU A 23 -9.66 6.64 9.64
CA LEU A 23 -8.36 7.00 9.10
C LEU A 23 -8.56 7.69 7.75
N SER A 24 -8.13 8.95 7.65
CA SER A 24 -8.26 9.74 6.42
C SER A 24 -7.00 10.56 6.18
N PHE A 25 -6.50 10.54 4.95
CA PHE A 25 -5.36 11.33 4.51
C PHE A 25 -5.50 11.68 3.04
N ASN A 26 -4.87 12.79 2.64
CA ASN A 26 -4.80 13.24 1.26
C ASN A 26 -3.40 13.80 1.00
N PHE A 27 -2.71 13.25 -0.01
CA PHE A 27 -1.41 13.75 -0.47
C PHE A 27 -1.56 14.27 -1.90
N THR A 28 -1.24 15.53 -2.10
CA THR A 28 -1.18 16.15 -3.44
C THR A 28 0.25 16.21 -3.98
N THR A 29 1.26 16.12 -3.10
CA THR A 29 2.68 16.09 -3.43
C THR A 29 3.44 15.20 -2.45
N PHE A 30 4.59 14.70 -2.89
CA PHE A 30 5.47 13.84 -2.10
C PHE A 30 6.86 14.45 -1.98
N THR A 31 7.35 14.57 -0.76
CA THR A 31 8.69 15.09 -0.44
C THR A 31 9.42 14.12 0.48
N SER A 32 10.75 14.15 0.44
CA SER A 32 11.59 13.35 1.35
C SER A 32 11.43 13.72 2.82
N SER A 33 10.89 14.90 3.12
CA SER A 33 10.58 15.36 4.48
C SER A 33 9.30 14.77 5.07
N ASN A 34 8.44 14.14 4.26
CA ASN A 34 7.19 13.55 4.73
C ASN A 34 7.46 12.28 5.54
N GLN A 35 7.31 12.36 6.87
CA GLN A 35 7.54 11.25 7.79
C GLN A 35 6.35 10.28 7.92
N ASN A 36 5.23 10.56 7.26
CA ASN A 36 4.06 9.69 7.28
C ASN A 36 4.15 8.55 6.25
N ILE A 37 5.17 8.54 5.39
CA ILE A 37 5.40 7.52 4.37
C ILE A 37 6.78 6.93 4.58
N THR A 38 6.84 5.60 4.59
CA THR A 38 8.10 4.84 4.59
C THR A 38 8.40 4.37 3.17
N TYR A 39 9.63 4.57 2.72
CA TYR A 39 10.11 4.16 1.40
C TYR A 39 11.15 3.05 1.52
N GLU A 40 11.00 1.99 0.72
CA GLU A 40 11.94 0.84 0.63
C GLU A 40 12.30 0.64 -0.84
N GLN A 41 13.55 0.93 -1.22
CA GLN A 41 14.00 0.97 -2.61
C GLN A 41 13.14 1.89 -3.53
N ALA A 42 12.35 2.77 -2.92
CA ALA A 42 11.61 3.85 -3.55
C ALA A 42 12.10 5.18 -2.97
N LEU A 43 11.75 6.29 -3.63
CA LEU A 43 12.10 7.63 -3.16
C LEU A 43 11.00 8.64 -3.49
N ALA A 44 10.96 9.73 -2.74
CA ALA A 44 10.17 10.90 -3.08
C ALA A 44 11.05 11.89 -3.85
N ALA A 45 10.71 12.14 -5.11
CA ALA A 45 11.37 13.12 -5.97
C ALA A 45 10.38 13.73 -6.95
N GLU A 46 10.66 14.97 -7.36
CA GLU A 46 9.83 15.70 -8.33
C GLU A 46 8.35 15.74 -7.91
N ASN A 47 8.09 15.93 -6.62
CA ASN A 47 6.76 15.94 -6.00
C ASN A 47 5.97 14.62 -6.15
N SER A 48 6.63 13.53 -6.50
CA SER A 48 6.03 12.21 -6.75
C SER A 48 6.74 11.10 -5.97
N ILE A 49 6.11 9.93 -5.88
CA ILE A 49 6.77 8.71 -5.44
C ILE A 49 7.33 8.01 -6.67
N GLN A 50 8.65 7.83 -6.70
CA GLN A 50 9.33 7.02 -7.70
C GLN A 50 9.56 5.63 -7.12
N LEU A 51 8.73 4.67 -7.54
CA LEU A 51 8.77 3.28 -7.07
C LEU A 51 9.86 2.46 -7.76
N THR A 52 10.23 2.82 -8.99
CA THR A 52 11.31 2.20 -9.75
C THR A 52 12.39 3.23 -10.08
N ARG A 53 13.62 2.76 -10.25
CA ARG A 53 14.77 3.58 -10.63
C ARG A 53 14.55 4.13 -12.03
N ASN A 54 14.83 5.41 -12.20
CA ASN A 54 14.63 6.16 -13.45
C ASN A 54 15.90 6.89 -13.94
N LEU A 55 17.06 6.61 -13.35
CA LEU A 55 18.32 7.27 -13.69
C LEU A 55 18.94 6.68 -14.96
N LEU A 56 19.01 7.50 -16.02
CA LEU A 56 19.72 7.19 -17.25
C LEU A 56 21.18 6.83 -16.95
N GLY A 57 21.65 5.69 -17.46
CA GLY A 57 23.02 5.19 -17.27
C GLY A 57 23.24 4.29 -16.04
N SER A 58 22.19 4.00 -15.27
CA SER A 58 22.22 2.94 -14.25
C SER A 58 21.74 1.60 -14.82
N ASP A 59 22.07 0.48 -14.16
CA ASP A 59 21.52 -0.82 -14.54
C ASP A 59 20.01 -0.85 -14.24
N LEU A 60 19.20 -0.69 -15.29
CA LEU A 60 17.74 -0.65 -15.24
C LEU A 60 17.11 -2.05 -15.30
N ASN A 61 17.90 -3.13 -15.36
CA ASN A 61 17.37 -4.47 -15.64
C ASN A 61 16.40 -4.97 -14.56
N ILE A 62 16.61 -4.62 -13.30
CA ILE A 62 15.75 -5.05 -12.19
C ILE A 62 15.57 -3.90 -11.20
N SER A 63 14.36 -3.33 -11.17
CA SER A 63 13.98 -2.33 -10.20
C SER A 63 12.63 -2.65 -9.57
N PHE A 64 12.57 -2.51 -8.26
CA PHE A 64 11.35 -2.61 -7.48
C PHE A 64 11.48 -1.71 -6.26
N GLY A 65 10.36 -1.19 -5.79
CA GLY A 65 10.33 -0.32 -4.63
C GLY A 65 8.94 -0.25 -4.06
N ARG A 66 8.87 0.15 -2.80
CA ARG A 66 7.64 0.11 -2.01
C ARG A 66 7.53 1.37 -1.18
N ALA A 67 6.32 1.94 -1.16
CA ALA A 67 5.96 3.04 -0.28
C ALA A 67 4.77 2.64 0.59
N THR A 68 4.86 2.88 1.90
CA THR A 68 3.82 2.50 2.87
C THR A 68 3.46 3.65 3.78
N TYR A 69 2.16 3.85 4.03
CA TYR A 69 1.69 4.83 5.00
C TYR A 69 1.94 4.33 6.43
N ARG A 70 2.38 5.23 7.31
CA ARG A 70 2.90 4.86 8.64
C ARG A 70 1.81 4.50 9.64
N SER A 71 0.65 5.16 9.57
CA SER A 71 -0.44 4.89 10.52
C SER A 71 -1.17 3.62 10.11
N PRO A 72 -1.29 2.61 11.00
CA PRO A 72 -2.04 1.39 10.71
C PRO A 72 -3.51 1.66 10.39
N LEU A 73 -4.05 0.89 9.44
CA LEU A 73 -5.49 0.78 9.20
C LEU A 73 -6.02 -0.47 9.94
N PRO A 74 -6.81 -0.31 11.02
CA PRO A 74 -7.48 -1.45 11.64
C PRO A 74 -8.52 -2.00 10.65
N LEU A 75 -8.40 -3.27 10.25
CA LEU A 75 -9.36 -3.89 9.33
C LEU A 75 -10.52 -4.58 10.05
N TYR A 76 -10.32 -4.94 11.32
CA TYR A 76 -11.27 -5.69 12.14
C TYR A 76 -11.11 -5.31 13.61
N ASP A 77 -12.22 -5.05 14.30
CA ASP A 77 -12.26 -4.91 15.75
C ASP A 77 -12.87 -6.18 16.37
N PRO A 78 -12.11 -6.95 17.17
CA PRO A 78 -12.62 -8.18 17.79
C PRO A 78 -13.70 -7.95 18.85
N ASN A 79 -13.76 -6.76 19.46
CA ASN A 79 -14.72 -6.46 20.52
C ASN A 79 -16.11 -6.19 19.94
N SER A 80 -16.18 -5.30 18.95
CA SER A 80 -17.45 -4.98 18.26
C SER A 80 -17.78 -5.94 17.12
N ARG A 81 -16.80 -6.74 16.66
CA ARG A 81 -16.87 -7.59 15.45
C ARG A 81 -17.09 -6.80 14.15
N ASN A 82 -16.82 -5.49 14.16
CA ASN A 82 -16.95 -4.65 12.97
C ASN A 82 -15.74 -4.82 12.04
N LEU A 83 -16.02 -4.82 10.74
CA LEU A 83 -15.03 -4.70 9.69
C LEU A 83 -14.90 -3.24 9.25
N THR A 84 -13.73 -2.87 8.75
CA THR A 84 -13.47 -1.53 8.24
C THR A 84 -13.51 -1.53 6.72
N ASP A 85 -14.41 -0.72 6.17
CA ASP A 85 -14.42 -0.37 4.76
C ASP A 85 -13.39 0.73 4.50
N PHE A 86 -12.80 0.74 3.31
CA PHE A 86 -11.86 1.78 2.91
C PHE A 86 -12.09 2.19 1.47
N LYS A 87 -11.78 3.45 1.17
CA LYS A 87 -11.73 3.96 -0.20
C LYS A 87 -10.38 4.61 -0.43
N THR A 88 -9.75 4.27 -1.55
CA THR A 88 -8.50 4.89 -1.98
C THR A 88 -8.63 5.40 -3.40
N HIS A 89 -7.97 6.52 -3.66
CA HIS A 89 -7.86 7.12 -4.98
C HIS A 89 -6.43 7.60 -5.14
N PHE A 90 -5.78 7.17 -6.21
CA PHE A 90 -4.44 7.59 -6.55
C PHE A 90 -4.27 7.74 -8.06
N THR A 91 -3.35 8.61 -8.43
CA THR A 91 -2.92 8.81 -9.80
C THR A 91 -1.49 8.35 -9.97
N PHE A 92 -1.17 7.78 -11.12
CA PHE A 92 0.18 7.33 -11.44
C PHE A 92 0.51 7.55 -12.91
N SER A 93 1.81 7.54 -13.23
CA SER A 93 2.31 7.56 -14.59
C SER A 93 3.40 6.52 -14.76
N ILE A 94 3.35 5.80 -15.87
CA ILE A 94 4.38 4.86 -16.30
C ILE A 94 4.98 5.44 -17.59
N SER A 95 6.29 5.59 -17.62
CA SER A 95 7.02 6.05 -18.80
C SER A 95 8.28 5.22 -18.97
N SER A 96 8.41 4.57 -20.14
CA SER A 96 9.67 3.96 -20.55
C SER A 96 10.56 5.01 -21.19
N GLN A 97 11.87 4.92 -20.92
CA GLN A 97 12.90 5.70 -21.60
C GLN A 97 13.59 4.91 -22.73
N ILE A 98 13.27 3.62 -22.89
CA ILE A 98 13.83 2.75 -23.93
C ILE A 98 12.68 2.33 -24.86
N GLU A 99 12.70 2.86 -26.08
CA GLU A 99 11.63 2.70 -27.06
C GLU A 99 11.59 1.28 -27.66
N ASP A 100 12.75 0.57 -27.70
CA ASP A 100 12.93 -0.67 -28.47
C ASP A 100 13.28 -1.92 -27.64
N ALA A 101 13.15 -1.91 -26.31
CA ALA A 101 13.63 -2.99 -25.44
C ALA A 101 12.80 -4.30 -25.45
N GLY A 102 11.77 -4.44 -26.30
CA GLY A 102 11.14 -5.74 -26.55
C GLY A 102 10.46 -6.41 -25.34
N GLY A 103 10.04 -5.66 -24.33
CA GLY A 103 9.30 -6.20 -23.19
C GLY A 103 8.93 -5.11 -22.20
N TYR A 104 7.64 -4.78 -22.13
CA TYR A 104 7.09 -3.90 -21.11
C TYR A 104 6.45 -4.76 -20.03
N ALA A 105 7.05 -4.77 -18.85
CA ALA A 105 6.29 -4.74 -17.60
C ALA A 105 6.62 -3.36 -17.00
N ASP A 106 5.73 -2.69 -16.28
CA ASP A 106 5.80 -2.77 -14.84
C ASP A 106 4.45 -2.41 -14.27
N ASP A 107 3.76 -3.41 -13.77
CA ASP A 107 2.48 -3.27 -13.12
C ASP A 107 2.64 -2.42 -11.84
N LEU A 108 1.63 -1.63 -11.51
CA LEU A 108 1.55 -0.94 -10.22
C LEU A 108 0.57 -1.69 -9.32
N THR A 109 0.98 -1.94 -8.08
CA THR A 109 0.11 -2.61 -7.10
C THR A 109 -0.15 -1.76 -5.87
N PHE A 110 -1.42 -1.53 -5.58
CA PHE A 110 -1.88 -1.12 -4.26
C PHE A 110 -2.06 -2.35 -3.38
N PHE A 111 -1.61 -2.30 -2.14
CA PHE A 111 -1.67 -3.46 -1.24
C PHE A 111 -1.98 -3.09 0.22
N LEU A 112 -2.53 -4.06 0.94
CA LEU A 112 -2.65 -4.07 2.39
C LEU A 112 -1.81 -5.23 2.93
N ALA A 113 -0.95 -4.95 3.91
CA ALA A 113 -0.09 -5.95 4.56
C ALA A 113 -0.03 -5.70 6.08
N PRO A 114 0.33 -6.72 6.88
CA PRO A 114 0.53 -6.58 8.32
C PRO A 114 1.46 -5.42 8.66
N VAL A 115 1.15 -4.76 9.77
CA VAL A 115 2.01 -3.70 10.32
C VAL A 115 3.43 -4.23 10.50
N GLY A 116 4.40 -3.49 9.97
CA GLY A 116 5.81 -3.89 10.01
C GLY A 116 6.22 -4.87 8.91
N SER A 117 5.34 -5.21 7.95
CA SER A 117 5.75 -5.88 6.71
C SER A 117 6.93 -5.13 6.08
N ARG A 118 7.92 -5.86 5.56
CA ARG A 118 9.12 -5.33 4.89
C ARG A 118 9.23 -5.87 3.48
N LEU A 119 9.92 -5.12 2.63
CA LEU A 119 10.30 -5.62 1.31
C LEU A 119 11.11 -6.92 1.51
N PRO A 120 10.78 -8.02 0.82
CA PRO A 120 11.52 -9.27 0.99
C PRO A 120 13.02 -9.07 0.72
N PRO A 121 13.92 -9.62 1.54
CA PRO A 121 15.34 -9.52 1.29
C PRO A 121 15.72 -10.32 0.02
N ASP A 122 16.83 -9.91 -0.60
CA ASP A 122 17.51 -10.66 -1.66
C ASP A 122 16.66 -10.97 -2.90
N LEU A 123 15.70 -10.09 -3.22
CA LEU A 123 14.94 -10.19 -4.48
C LEU A 123 15.86 -10.00 -5.68
N THR A 124 15.85 -10.97 -6.58
CA THR A 124 16.62 -11.00 -7.83
C THR A 124 15.76 -10.83 -9.07
N ASN A 125 14.45 -10.60 -8.92
CA ASN A 125 13.54 -10.29 -10.03
C ASN A 125 12.40 -9.38 -9.55
N ALA A 126 11.75 -8.69 -10.50
CA ALA A 126 10.65 -7.77 -10.22
C ALA A 126 9.25 -8.43 -10.32
N SER A 127 9.17 -9.74 -10.62
CA SER A 127 7.91 -10.42 -10.96
C SER A 127 6.90 -10.48 -9.81
N SER A 128 7.36 -10.39 -8.56
CA SER A 128 6.52 -10.37 -7.37
C SER A 128 6.13 -8.96 -6.90
N MET A 129 6.52 -7.92 -7.65
CA MET A 129 6.26 -6.50 -7.33
C MET A 129 6.70 -6.09 -5.91
N GLY A 130 7.72 -6.77 -5.36
CA GLY A 130 8.23 -6.51 -4.01
C GLY A 130 7.31 -7.00 -2.88
N LEU A 131 6.33 -7.87 -3.17
CA LEU A 131 5.38 -8.42 -2.19
C LEU A 131 5.74 -9.82 -1.70
N MET A 132 6.50 -10.60 -2.49
CA MET A 132 6.83 -11.99 -2.20
C MET A 132 8.29 -12.29 -2.47
N ARG A 133 8.84 -13.28 -1.75
CA ARG A 133 10.19 -13.82 -2.02
C ARG A 133 10.23 -14.52 -3.38
N ASP A 134 11.41 -14.57 -3.95
CA ASP A 134 11.65 -15.27 -5.21
C ASP A 134 11.29 -16.76 -5.11
N GLY A 135 10.62 -17.26 -6.15
CA GLY A 135 10.16 -18.65 -6.21
C GLY A 135 9.05 -19.01 -5.23
N GLN A 136 8.59 -18.08 -4.38
CA GLN A 136 7.47 -18.34 -3.48
C GLN A 136 6.15 -18.40 -4.28
N LEU A 137 5.30 -19.37 -3.97
CA LEU A 137 3.97 -19.46 -4.57
C LEU A 137 3.03 -18.38 -4.00
N LEU A 138 2.18 -17.82 -4.86
CA LEU A 138 1.23 -16.76 -4.49
C LEU A 138 0.23 -17.24 -3.41
N ASN A 139 -0.38 -18.41 -3.63
CA ASN A 139 -1.43 -18.96 -2.78
C ASN A 139 -0.85 -19.76 -1.60
N THR A 140 -0.08 -19.09 -0.75
CA THR A 140 0.49 -19.68 0.48
C THR A 140 0.06 -18.89 1.71
N THR A 141 -0.08 -19.57 2.85
CA THR A 141 -0.37 -18.91 4.14
C THR A 141 0.78 -18.03 4.63
N ALA A 142 1.97 -18.17 4.02
CA ALA A 142 3.11 -17.30 4.25
C ALA A 142 2.89 -15.89 3.68
N ASN A 143 2.08 -15.76 2.62
CA ASN A 143 1.69 -14.46 2.07
C ASN A 143 0.49 -13.93 2.83
N ARG A 144 0.71 -12.84 3.57
CA ARG A 144 -0.33 -12.13 4.30
C ARG A 144 -0.48 -10.75 3.70
N PHE A 145 -1.06 -10.66 2.51
CA PHE A 145 -1.41 -9.38 1.90
C PHE A 145 -2.62 -9.53 1.00
N VAL A 146 -3.30 -8.42 0.76
CA VAL A 146 -4.29 -8.26 -0.31
C VAL A 146 -3.74 -7.20 -1.26
N ALA A 147 -3.88 -7.43 -2.56
CA ALA A 147 -3.28 -6.58 -3.58
C ALA A 147 -4.25 -6.37 -4.75
N VAL A 148 -4.22 -5.16 -5.32
CA VAL A 148 -4.90 -4.80 -6.55
C VAL A 148 -3.83 -4.27 -7.50
N SER A 149 -3.58 -5.00 -8.60
CA SER A 149 -2.59 -4.66 -9.60
C SER A 149 -3.24 -4.01 -10.82
N SER A 150 -2.63 -2.96 -11.34
CA SER A 150 -2.89 -2.49 -12.70
C SER A 150 -1.90 -3.15 -13.64
N THR A 151 -2.41 -3.86 -14.65
CA THR A 151 -1.57 -4.43 -15.69
C THR A 151 -1.43 -3.47 -16.86
N PHE A 152 -0.19 -3.15 -17.23
CA PHE A 152 0.09 -2.29 -18.38
C PHE A 152 0.79 -3.06 -19.50
N SER A 153 0.02 -3.49 -20.50
CA SER A 153 0.57 -4.03 -21.74
C SER A 153 0.75 -2.90 -22.75
N ALA A 154 1.96 -2.36 -22.89
CA ALA A 154 2.25 -1.42 -23.97
C ALA A 154 2.37 -2.17 -25.30
N THR A 155 1.27 -2.25 -26.06
CA THR A 155 1.34 -2.49 -27.50
C THR A 155 1.49 -1.13 -28.17
N ASN A 156 2.73 -0.78 -28.53
CA ASN A 156 3.21 0.47 -29.10
C ASN A 156 3.30 1.69 -28.16
N SER A 157 4.46 2.34 -28.24
CA SER A 157 4.84 3.69 -27.77
C SER A 157 3.66 4.61 -27.44
N ILE A 158 3.20 4.61 -26.18
CA ILE A 158 2.35 5.68 -25.66
C ILE A 158 2.78 6.03 -24.24
N ARG A 159 3.32 7.24 -24.09
CA ARG A 159 3.47 7.94 -22.81
C ARG A 159 2.08 8.23 -22.24
N ARG A 160 1.59 7.43 -21.30
CA ARG A 160 0.31 7.71 -20.61
C ARG A 160 0.57 8.41 -19.28
N GLN A 161 0.19 9.68 -19.23
CA GLN A 161 0.21 10.50 -18.02
C GLN A 161 -1.16 10.42 -17.35
N GLY A 162 -1.20 10.09 -16.05
CA GLY A 162 -2.41 10.20 -15.23
C GLY A 162 -3.40 9.03 -15.36
N ALA A 163 -2.95 7.80 -15.12
CA ALA A 163 -3.88 6.70 -14.87
C ALA A 163 -4.45 6.81 -13.44
N THR A 164 -5.77 6.66 -13.32
CA THR A 164 -6.49 6.70 -12.04
C THR A 164 -6.94 5.29 -11.69
N SER A 165 -6.70 4.85 -10.46
CA SER A 165 -7.26 3.61 -9.92
C SER A 165 -8.07 3.91 -8.68
N GLU A 166 -9.27 3.34 -8.63
CA GLU A 166 -10.13 3.34 -7.44
C GLU A 166 -10.23 1.90 -6.94
N SER A 167 -9.88 1.67 -5.67
CA SER A 167 -10.29 0.45 -4.97
C SER A 167 -11.49 0.80 -4.11
N THR A 168 -12.57 0.05 -4.30
CA THR A 168 -13.78 0.09 -3.46
C THR A 168 -13.77 -1.10 -2.52
#